data_AF-A0A258UEH5-F1
#
_entry.id   AF-A0A258UEH5-F1
#
_cell.length_a   1.000
_cell.length_b   1.000
_cell.length_c   1.000
_cell.angle_alpha   90.00
_cell.angle_beta   90.00
_cell.angle_gamma   90.00
#
_symmetry.space_group_name_H-M   'P 1'
#
loop_
_entity.id
_entity.type
_entity.pdbx_description
1 polymer ?
#
loop_
_entity_poly.entity_id
_entity_poly.type
_entity_poly.pdbx_seq_one_letter_code
_entity_poly.pdbx_strand_id
1 'polypeptide(L)'
;MLKRLAVLGLFIIALISCNNNTEYKTFLHDPILFSKTVHELNTVVMGNNFPPMVASRNYAYAAIAAYEVMAASNAKQYQSLGGQLNGLPELKLPASTEDTDWKLAALLAYTKVGESVTFPEGSMQVYTDSIIELARKKGLPAKVEKASKELADSVSAAIIRWSKKDNYLETRGAEKYTVTNEPGRWVPTPPMYASAAEPHWMEIRTMV
;
A
#
# COMPACT_ATOMS: atom_id res chain seq x y z
N MET A 1 -51.22 17.22 29.95
CA MET A 1 -49.81 17.61 30.24
C MET A 1 -48.83 16.44 30.14
N LEU A 2 -49.12 15.27 30.73
CA LEU A 2 -48.23 14.08 30.69
C LEU A 2 -47.80 13.63 29.27
N LYS A 3 -48.72 13.62 28.29
CA LYS A 3 -48.38 13.28 26.88
C LYS A 3 -47.41 14.27 26.22
N ARG A 4 -47.44 15.56 26.60
CA ARG A 4 -46.53 16.59 26.05
C ARG A 4 -45.13 16.49 26.67
N LEU A 5 -45.05 16.14 27.96
CA LEU A 5 -43.79 15.85 28.65
C LEU A 5 -43.12 14.57 28.14
N ALA A 6 -43.90 13.53 27.81
CA ALA A 6 -43.39 12.29 27.22
C ALA A 6 -42.79 12.51 25.82
N VAL A 7 -43.44 13.32 24.98
CA VAL A 7 -42.93 13.67 23.64
C VAL A 7 -41.65 14.52 23.73
N LEU A 8 -41.57 15.45 24.70
CA LEU A 8 -40.37 16.25 24.94
C LEU A 8 -39.20 15.39 25.45
N GLY A 9 -39.47 14.43 26.33
CA GLY A 9 -38.47 13.46 26.82
C GLY A 9 -37.92 12.56 25.71
N LEU A 10 -38.79 12.10 24.79
CA LEU A 10 -38.37 11.29 23.63
C LEU A 10 -37.47 12.08 22.67
N PHE A 11 -37.71 13.39 22.51
CA PHE A 11 -36.89 14.28 21.69
C PHE A 11 -35.51 14.54 22.30
N ILE A 12 -35.42 14.65 23.62
CA ILE A 12 -34.15 14.83 24.35
C ILE A 12 -33.29 13.55 24.28
N ILE A 13 -33.91 12.36 24.36
CA ILE A 13 -33.19 11.08 24.22
C ILE A 13 -32.67 10.90 22.79
N ALA A 14 -33.42 11.35 21.77
CA ALA A 14 -32.97 11.32 20.37
C ALA A 14 -31.75 12.24 20.11
N LEU A 15 -31.63 13.35 20.86
CA LEU A 15 -30.48 14.27 20.74
C LEU A 15 -29.21 13.78 21.44
N ILE A 16 -29.34 12.93 22.48
CA ILE A 16 -28.19 12.37 23.21
C ILE A 16 -27.59 11.13 22.48
N SER A 17 -28.31 10.53 21.53
CA SER A 17 -27.84 9.37 20.76
C SER A 17 -26.84 9.72 19.64
N CYS A 18 -26.55 11.00 19.40
CA CYS A 18 -25.44 11.41 18.53
C CYS A 18 -24.11 11.33 19.29
N ASN A 19 -23.69 10.12 19.62
CA ASN A 19 -22.33 9.89 20.10
C ASN A 19 -21.39 9.86 18.88
N ASN A 20 -20.58 10.90 18.70
CA ASN A 20 -19.56 10.96 17.66
C ASN A 20 -18.44 9.99 18.00
N ASN A 21 -18.64 8.69 17.75
CA ASN A 21 -17.61 7.68 17.94
C ASN A 21 -16.45 7.97 16.96
N THR A 22 -15.33 8.46 17.48
CA THR A 22 -14.12 8.74 16.70
C THR A 22 -12.97 7.78 17.03
N GLU A 23 -13.26 6.63 17.65
CA GLU A 23 -12.24 5.65 18.05
C GLU A 23 -11.45 5.12 16.85
N TYR A 24 -12.03 5.15 15.65
CA TYR A 24 -11.34 4.79 14.41
C TYR A 24 -10.04 5.60 14.21
N LYS A 25 -9.97 6.85 14.68
CA LYS A 25 -8.76 7.69 14.55
C LYS A 25 -7.61 7.08 15.34
N THR A 26 -7.83 6.75 16.62
CA THR A 26 -6.81 6.11 17.46
C THR A 26 -6.34 4.80 16.85
N PHE A 27 -7.27 4.00 16.30
CA PHE A 27 -6.94 2.75 15.64
C PHE A 27 -6.14 2.91 14.34
N LEU A 28 -6.61 3.76 13.42
CA LEU A 28 -5.96 3.97 12.12
C LEU A 28 -4.66 4.76 12.22
N HIS A 29 -4.49 5.56 13.27
CA HIS A 29 -3.31 6.42 13.46
C HIS A 29 -2.24 5.77 14.34
N ASP A 30 -2.48 4.54 14.82
CA ASP A 30 -1.46 3.73 15.48
C ASP A 30 -0.36 3.34 14.47
N PRO A 31 0.91 3.77 14.64
CA PRO A 31 1.99 3.39 13.73
C PRO A 31 2.22 1.87 13.68
N ILE A 32 1.88 1.14 14.75
CA ILE A 32 1.98 -0.32 14.77
C ILE A 32 1.04 -0.96 13.76
N LEU A 33 -0.11 -0.34 13.45
CA LEU A 33 -1.00 -0.83 12.40
C LEU A 33 -0.29 -0.86 11.05
N PHE A 34 0.42 0.22 10.69
CA PHE A 34 1.18 0.27 9.43
C PHE A 34 2.32 -0.76 9.42
N SER A 35 3.03 -0.94 10.53
CA SER A 35 4.05 -2.00 10.65
C SER A 35 3.47 -3.40 10.43
N LYS A 36 2.27 -3.67 10.96
CA LYS A 36 1.55 -4.93 10.70
C LYS A 36 1.14 -5.06 9.24
N THR A 37 0.75 -3.96 8.58
CA THR A 37 0.45 -3.97 7.14
C THR A 37 1.69 -4.27 6.29
N VAL A 38 2.85 -3.72 6.66
CA VAL A 38 4.13 -4.06 6.02
C VAL A 38 4.46 -5.54 6.21
N HIS A 39 4.26 -6.05 7.42
CA HIS A 39 4.46 -7.48 7.72
C HIS A 39 3.50 -8.37 6.93
N GLU A 40 2.25 -7.97 6.73
CA GLU A 40 1.29 -8.72 5.92
C GLU A 40 1.76 -8.85 4.46
N LEU A 41 2.26 -7.76 3.85
CA LEU A 41 2.86 -7.84 2.52
C LEU A 41 4.08 -8.79 2.51
N ASN A 42 4.86 -8.82 3.59
CA ASN A 42 5.95 -9.79 3.72
C ASN A 42 5.44 -11.24 3.77
N THR A 43 4.32 -11.52 4.45
CA THR A 43 3.68 -12.84 4.42
C THR A 43 3.31 -13.25 3.00
N VAL A 44 2.74 -12.33 2.21
CA VAL A 44 2.43 -12.56 0.79
C VAL A 44 3.71 -12.85 -0.01
N VAL A 45 4.76 -12.04 0.17
CA VAL A 45 6.05 -12.20 -0.54
C VAL A 45 6.69 -13.55 -0.23
N MET A 46 6.73 -13.94 1.05
CA MET A 46 7.24 -15.24 1.48
C MET A 46 6.38 -16.39 0.95
N GLY A 47 5.05 -16.26 0.99
CA GLY A 47 4.12 -17.27 0.48
C GLY A 47 4.28 -17.55 -1.02
N ASN A 48 4.82 -16.59 -1.78
CA ASN A 48 5.11 -16.74 -3.21
C ASN A 48 6.54 -17.17 -3.52
N ASN A 49 7.39 -17.39 -2.50
CA ASN A 49 8.82 -17.70 -2.67
C ASN A 49 9.56 -16.68 -3.57
N PHE A 50 9.19 -15.40 -3.50
CA PHE A 50 9.93 -14.39 -4.27
C PHE A 50 11.37 -14.29 -3.77
N PRO A 51 12.37 -14.30 -4.68
CA PRO A 51 13.76 -14.18 -4.28
C PRO A 51 14.05 -12.74 -3.77
N PRO A 52 15.13 -12.54 -3.00
CA PRO A 52 15.37 -11.28 -2.26
C PRO A 52 15.29 -10.01 -3.11
N MET A 53 15.77 -10.06 -4.35
CA MET A 53 15.76 -8.91 -5.25
C MET A 53 14.34 -8.56 -5.72
N VAL A 54 13.50 -9.55 -6.04
CA VAL A 54 12.09 -9.32 -6.41
C VAL A 54 11.30 -8.80 -5.20
N ALA A 55 11.55 -9.37 -4.02
CA ALA A 55 10.97 -8.88 -2.76
C ALA A 55 11.31 -7.39 -2.53
N SER A 56 12.57 -6.98 -2.75
CA SER A 56 12.99 -5.59 -2.61
C SER A 56 12.18 -4.63 -3.52
N ARG A 57 11.91 -5.06 -4.75
CA ARG A 57 11.07 -4.32 -5.71
C ARG A 57 9.63 -4.19 -5.18
N ASN A 58 9.06 -5.25 -4.64
CA ASN A 58 7.70 -5.24 -4.11
C ASN A 58 7.53 -4.25 -2.96
N TYR A 59 8.43 -4.29 -1.98
CA TYR A 59 8.37 -3.38 -0.84
C TYR A 59 8.60 -1.93 -1.24
N ALA A 60 9.54 -1.67 -2.15
CA ALA A 60 9.86 -0.31 -2.58
C ALA A 60 8.64 0.40 -3.19
N TYR A 61 7.96 -0.24 -4.15
CA TYR A 61 6.78 0.39 -4.78
C TYR A 61 5.63 0.60 -3.80
N ALA A 62 5.34 -0.38 -2.93
CA ALA A 62 4.29 -0.24 -1.93
C ALA A 62 4.60 0.90 -0.94
N ALA A 63 5.85 0.97 -0.46
CA ALA A 63 6.30 2.02 0.46
C ALA A 63 6.26 3.41 -0.20
N ILE A 64 6.69 3.54 -1.45
CA ILE A 64 6.64 4.81 -2.20
C ILE A 64 5.19 5.29 -2.34
N ALA A 65 4.24 4.39 -2.61
CA ALA A 65 2.82 4.76 -2.70
C ALA A 65 2.28 5.34 -1.38
N ALA A 66 2.58 4.70 -0.25
CA ALA A 66 2.20 5.21 1.07
C ALA A 66 2.91 6.53 1.39
N TYR A 67 4.19 6.64 1.03
CA TYR A 67 5.00 7.84 1.24
C TYR A 67 4.42 9.03 0.48
N GLU A 68 4.03 8.86 -0.79
CA GLU A 68 3.47 9.96 -1.59
C GLU A 68 2.16 10.50 -1.01
N VAL A 69 1.32 9.62 -0.43
CA VAL A 69 0.14 10.06 0.34
C VAL A 69 0.56 10.91 1.54
N MET A 70 1.54 10.44 2.32
CA MET A 70 2.00 11.14 3.51
C MET A 70 2.71 12.46 3.18
N ALA A 71 3.49 12.52 2.10
CA ALA A 71 4.16 13.72 1.63
C ALA A 71 3.15 14.79 1.21
N ALA A 72 2.08 14.38 0.53
CA ALA A 72 0.98 15.27 0.20
C ALA A 72 0.26 15.82 1.44
N SER A 73 0.13 15.03 2.51
CA SER A 73 -0.51 15.47 3.76
C SER A 73 0.29 16.55 4.50
N ASN A 74 1.61 16.59 4.32
CA ASN A 74 2.51 17.48 5.04
C ASN A 74 3.70 17.91 4.16
N ALA A 75 3.38 18.66 3.11
CA ALA A 75 4.34 19.16 2.13
C ALA A 75 5.42 20.10 2.71
N LYS A 76 5.25 20.59 3.95
CA LYS A 76 6.26 21.39 4.65
C LYS A 76 7.39 20.54 5.23
N GLN A 77 7.08 19.30 5.61
CA GLN A 77 8.05 18.41 6.26
C GLN A 77 8.61 17.35 5.31
N TYR A 78 7.83 16.95 4.31
CA TYR A 78 8.18 15.89 3.38
C TYR A 78 8.09 16.40 1.95
N GLN A 79 9.10 16.09 1.15
CA GLN A 79 9.11 16.37 -0.28
C GLN A 79 8.60 15.14 -1.04
N SER A 80 7.72 15.35 -2.02
CA SER A 80 7.33 14.29 -2.95
C SER A 80 8.54 13.73 -3.68
N LEU A 81 8.61 12.42 -3.86
CA LEU A 81 9.61 11.71 -4.66
C LEU A 81 9.36 11.84 -6.16
N GLY A 82 8.22 12.41 -6.56
CA GLY A 82 7.92 12.78 -7.94
C GLY A 82 8.98 13.73 -8.50
N GLY A 83 9.55 13.37 -9.66
CA GLY A 83 10.66 14.09 -10.26
C GLY A 83 12.03 13.82 -9.63
N GLN A 84 12.11 13.06 -8.52
CA GLN A 84 13.36 12.67 -7.88
C GLN A 84 13.78 11.24 -8.22
N LEU A 85 12.84 10.29 -8.20
CA LEU A 85 13.12 8.91 -8.58
C LEU A 85 13.12 8.75 -10.10
N ASN A 86 13.98 7.87 -10.60
CA ASN A 86 14.13 7.63 -12.03
C ASN A 86 12.78 7.25 -12.67
N GLY A 87 12.32 8.10 -13.60
CA GLY A 87 11.08 7.91 -14.35
C GLY A 87 9.78 8.14 -13.57
N LEU A 88 9.81 8.51 -12.29
CA LEU A 88 8.60 8.85 -11.53
C LEU A 88 8.22 10.30 -11.85
N PRO A 89 7.14 10.56 -12.60
CA PRO A 89 6.72 11.93 -12.86
C PRO A 89 6.25 12.62 -11.58
N GLU A 90 6.20 13.95 -11.59
CA GLU A 90 5.46 14.69 -10.58
C GLU A 90 4.01 14.19 -10.50
N LEU A 91 3.58 13.87 -9.29
CA LEU A 91 2.24 13.32 -9.06
C LEU A 91 1.22 14.45 -8.93
N LYS A 92 0.25 14.48 -9.84
CA LYS A 92 -0.94 15.33 -9.73
C LYS A 92 -1.97 14.61 -8.88
N LEU A 93 -1.86 14.78 -7.57
CA LEU A 93 -2.81 14.18 -6.63
C LEU A 93 -4.12 14.98 -6.60
N PRO A 94 -5.27 14.32 -6.41
CA PRO A 94 -6.53 15.03 -6.22
C PRO A 94 -6.42 15.93 -4.97
N ALA A 95 -7.09 17.07 -5.01
CA ALA A 95 -7.22 17.89 -3.80
C ALA A 95 -7.87 17.05 -2.71
N SER A 96 -7.20 16.90 -1.57
CA SER A 96 -7.79 16.25 -0.40
C SER A 96 -9.00 17.04 0.06
N THR A 97 -10.02 16.34 0.52
CA THR A 97 -11.16 16.97 1.17
C THR A 97 -10.93 17.04 2.68
N GLU A 98 -11.73 17.83 3.39
CA GLU A 98 -11.78 17.83 4.86
C GLU A 98 -12.11 16.45 5.45
N ASP A 99 -12.68 15.56 4.63
CA ASP A 99 -13.05 14.20 5.00
C ASP A 99 -11.94 13.18 4.73
N THR A 100 -10.79 13.55 4.14
CA THR A 100 -9.70 12.59 3.90
C THR A 100 -8.97 12.23 5.19
N ASP A 101 -8.95 10.94 5.55
CA ASP A 101 -8.02 10.40 6.54
C ASP A 101 -6.74 9.93 5.84
N TRP A 102 -5.67 10.71 6.00
CA TRP A 102 -4.39 10.47 5.34
C TRP A 102 -3.72 9.15 5.75
N LYS A 103 -3.93 8.69 6.99
CA LYS A 103 -3.34 7.44 7.49
C LYS A 103 -4.04 6.24 6.88
N LEU A 104 -5.37 6.31 6.77
CA LEU A 104 -6.15 5.33 6.03
C LEU A 104 -5.76 5.31 4.56
N ALA A 105 -5.67 6.48 3.92
CA ALA A 105 -5.31 6.58 2.51
C ALA A 105 -3.89 6.01 2.24
N ALA A 106 -2.93 6.25 3.12
CA ALA A 106 -1.56 5.73 2.98
C ALA A 106 -1.52 4.20 3.14
N LEU A 107 -2.26 3.65 4.11
CA LEU A 107 -2.40 2.20 4.29
C LEU A 107 -3.04 1.56 3.05
N LEU A 108 -4.14 2.13 2.54
CA LEU A 108 -4.82 1.63 1.34
C LEU A 108 -3.94 1.72 0.10
N ALA A 109 -3.15 2.79 -0.04
CA ALA A 109 -2.21 2.92 -1.15
C ALA A 109 -1.09 1.86 -1.07
N TYR A 110 -0.58 1.60 0.14
CA TYR A 110 0.40 0.55 0.37
C TYR A 110 -0.14 -0.83 -0.03
N THR A 111 -1.32 -1.21 0.46
CA THR A 111 -1.87 -2.54 0.21
C THR A 111 -2.22 -2.74 -1.26
N LYS A 112 -2.84 -1.73 -1.89
CA LYS A 112 -3.23 -1.78 -3.30
C LYS A 112 -2.04 -1.87 -4.26
N VAL A 113 -0.98 -1.11 -4.00
CA VAL A 113 0.24 -1.24 -4.81
C VAL A 113 0.95 -2.55 -4.50
N GLY A 114 1.04 -2.93 -3.22
CA GLY A 114 1.65 -4.17 -2.76
C GLY A 114 1.05 -5.42 -3.42
N GLU A 115 -0.27 -5.55 -3.43
CA GLU A 115 -0.95 -6.66 -4.12
C GLU A 115 -0.80 -6.59 -5.64
N SER A 116 -0.76 -5.39 -6.23
CA SER A 116 -0.60 -5.22 -7.68
C SER A 116 0.80 -5.58 -8.18
N VAL A 117 1.82 -5.49 -7.33
CA VAL A 117 3.20 -5.87 -7.70
C VAL A 117 3.56 -7.28 -7.25
N THR A 118 2.68 -7.96 -6.52
CA THR A 118 2.82 -9.37 -6.10
C THR A 118 1.78 -10.25 -6.82
N PHE A 119 1.66 -11.52 -6.41
CA PHE A 119 0.69 -12.48 -6.93
C PHE A 119 0.03 -13.24 -5.77
N PRO A 120 -1.23 -13.70 -5.92
CA PRO A 120 -2.21 -13.24 -6.90
C PRO A 120 -2.65 -11.79 -6.64
N GLU A 121 -3.25 -11.15 -7.63
CA GLU A 121 -3.98 -9.89 -7.41
C GLU A 121 -5.06 -10.12 -6.33
N GLY A 122 -5.23 -9.15 -5.42
CA GLY A 122 -6.13 -9.29 -4.27
C GLY A 122 -5.52 -10.02 -3.07
N SER A 123 -4.22 -10.35 -3.09
CA SER A 123 -3.51 -11.03 -1.99
C SER A 123 -3.58 -10.29 -0.65
N MET A 124 -3.82 -8.98 -0.66
CA MET A 124 -3.95 -8.14 0.54
C MET A 124 -5.40 -7.75 0.85
N GLN A 125 -6.36 -8.20 0.04
CA GLN A 125 -7.75 -7.75 0.12
C GLN A 125 -8.40 -8.16 1.43
N VAL A 126 -8.29 -9.44 1.83
CA VAL A 126 -8.87 -9.95 3.09
C VAL A 126 -8.33 -9.17 4.30
N TYR A 127 -7.02 -8.90 4.31
CA TYR A 127 -6.40 -8.09 5.35
C TYR A 127 -6.98 -6.68 5.35
N THR A 128 -7.01 -6.01 4.19
CA THR A 128 -7.50 -4.63 4.04
C THR A 128 -8.96 -4.50 4.46
N ASP A 129 -9.82 -5.44 4.03
CA ASP A 129 -11.24 -5.47 4.38
C ASP A 129 -11.42 -5.62 5.90
N SER A 130 -10.60 -6.45 6.56
CA SER A 130 -10.65 -6.60 8.03
C SER A 130 -10.35 -5.30 8.78
N ILE A 131 -9.39 -4.50 8.29
CA ILE A 131 -9.04 -3.20 8.86
C ILE A 131 -10.19 -2.20 8.68
N ILE A 132 -10.77 -2.16 7.48
CA ILE A 132 -11.92 -1.29 7.17
C ILE A 132 -13.13 -1.67 8.02
N GLU A 133 -13.46 -2.95 8.13
CA GLU A 133 -14.56 -3.42 8.96
C GLU A 133 -14.38 -3.05 10.44
N LEU A 134 -13.15 -3.20 10.96
CA LEU A 134 -12.86 -2.80 12.34
C LEU A 134 -12.94 -1.28 12.52
N ALA A 135 -12.45 -0.50 11.55
CA ALA A 135 -12.56 0.96 11.57
C ALA A 135 -14.04 1.41 11.53
N ARG A 136 -14.89 0.78 10.70
CA ARG A 136 -16.34 1.01 10.66
C ARG A 136 -17.00 0.72 12.00
N LYS A 137 -16.66 -0.41 12.65
CA LYS A 137 -17.13 -0.74 14.02
C LYS A 137 -16.69 0.30 15.06
N LYS A 138 -15.55 0.96 14.82
CA LYS A 138 -15.00 2.06 15.64
C LYS A 138 -15.46 3.47 15.20
N GLY A 139 -16.50 3.55 14.37
CA GLY A 139 -17.15 4.81 14.00
C GLY A 139 -16.56 5.53 12.79
N LEU A 140 -15.82 4.85 11.90
CA LEU A 140 -15.36 5.43 10.63
C LEU A 140 -16.57 5.91 9.79
N PRO A 141 -16.69 7.21 9.49
CA PRO A 141 -17.78 7.71 8.65
C PRO A 141 -17.60 7.28 7.19
N ALA A 142 -18.69 6.89 6.52
CA ALA A 142 -18.66 6.47 5.11
C ALA A 142 -18.05 7.52 4.16
N LYS A 143 -18.27 8.81 4.43
CA LYS A 143 -17.66 9.90 3.67
C LYS A 143 -16.14 9.97 3.83
N VAL A 144 -15.62 9.67 5.02
CA VAL A 144 -14.19 9.64 5.32
C VAL A 144 -13.53 8.45 4.63
N GLU A 145 -14.16 7.27 4.75
CA GLU A 145 -13.71 6.06 4.06
C GLU A 145 -13.63 6.29 2.54
N LYS A 146 -14.70 6.82 1.94
CA LYS A 146 -14.78 7.12 0.51
C LYS A 146 -13.68 8.09 0.07
N ALA A 147 -13.55 9.24 0.73
CA ALA A 147 -12.55 10.25 0.38
C ALA A 147 -11.11 9.71 0.52
N SER A 148 -10.85 8.92 1.56
CA SER A 148 -9.54 8.29 1.79
C SER A 148 -9.22 7.26 0.70
N LYS A 149 -10.22 6.46 0.30
CA LYS A 149 -10.09 5.46 -0.77
C LYS A 149 -9.85 6.12 -2.13
N GLU A 150 -10.57 7.20 -2.46
CA GLU A 150 -10.39 7.91 -3.73
C GLU A 150 -8.97 8.48 -3.88
N LEU A 151 -8.42 9.05 -2.80
CA LEU A 151 -7.02 9.50 -2.78
C LEU A 151 -6.06 8.32 -2.97
N ALA A 152 -6.23 7.24 -2.21
CA ALA A 152 -5.39 6.04 -2.29
C ALA A 152 -5.44 5.42 -3.70
N ASP A 153 -6.61 5.35 -4.32
CA ASP A 153 -6.81 4.81 -5.66
C ASP A 153 -6.06 5.64 -6.71
N SER A 154 -6.10 6.97 -6.60
CA SER A 154 -5.40 7.88 -7.52
C SER A 154 -3.88 7.73 -7.44
N VAL A 155 -3.34 7.74 -6.21
CA VAL A 155 -1.89 7.56 -5.97
C VAL A 155 -1.43 6.19 -6.45
N SER A 156 -2.15 5.14 -6.05
CA SER A 156 -1.82 3.76 -6.43
C SER A 156 -1.80 3.59 -7.95
N ALA A 157 -2.79 4.15 -8.65
CA ALA A 157 -2.84 4.07 -10.09
C ALA A 157 -1.63 4.73 -10.76
N ALA A 158 -1.13 5.85 -10.22
CA ALA A 158 0.08 6.49 -10.73
C ALA A 158 1.33 5.63 -10.50
N ILE A 159 1.50 5.10 -9.27
CA ILE A 159 2.65 4.25 -8.93
C ILE A 159 2.64 2.94 -9.71
N ILE A 160 1.48 2.29 -9.88
CA ILE A 160 1.35 1.06 -10.69
C ILE A 160 1.69 1.33 -12.16
N ARG A 161 1.25 2.46 -12.73
CA ARG A 161 1.62 2.83 -14.11
C ARG A 161 3.13 3.06 -14.26
N TRP A 162 3.76 3.62 -13.24
CA TRP A 162 5.20 3.86 -13.21
C TRP A 162 6.00 2.56 -13.01
N SER A 163 5.50 1.64 -12.18
CA SER A 163 6.16 0.36 -11.90
C SER A 163 6.14 -0.60 -13.08
N LYS A 164 5.13 -0.52 -13.95
CA LYS A 164 5.06 -1.30 -15.20
C LYS A 164 6.10 -0.91 -16.26
N LYS A 165 6.86 0.16 -16.03
CA LYS A 165 7.86 0.71 -16.97
C LYS A 165 9.29 0.59 -16.44
N ASP A 166 9.56 -0.38 -15.58
CA ASP A 166 10.86 -0.56 -14.92
C ASP A 166 11.69 -1.71 -15.49
N ASN A 167 11.29 -2.25 -16.64
CA ASN A 167 11.92 -3.38 -17.32
C ASN A 167 11.72 -4.75 -16.61
N TYR A 168 10.92 -4.82 -15.53
CA TYR A 168 10.70 -6.10 -14.83
C TYR A 168 9.95 -7.13 -15.67
N LEU A 169 8.92 -6.73 -16.40
CA LEU A 169 8.13 -7.67 -17.21
C LEU A 169 8.95 -8.22 -18.37
N GLU A 170 9.73 -7.36 -19.01
CA GLU A 170 10.60 -7.65 -20.14
C GLU A 170 11.68 -8.67 -19.76
N THR A 171 12.29 -8.53 -18.58
CA THR A 171 13.31 -9.48 -18.10
C THR A 171 12.74 -10.87 -17.75
N ARG A 172 11.41 -11.08 -17.71
CA ARG A 172 10.83 -12.42 -17.45
C ARG A 172 10.98 -13.37 -18.62
N GLY A 173 11.16 -12.83 -19.82
CA GLY A 173 11.45 -13.60 -21.03
C GLY A 173 12.93 -13.61 -21.41
N ALA A 174 13.81 -13.01 -20.61
CA ALA A 174 15.23 -12.93 -20.90
C ALA A 174 15.93 -14.28 -20.73
N GLU A 175 17.12 -14.41 -21.31
CA GLU A 175 17.90 -15.64 -21.25
C GLU A 175 18.34 -15.97 -19.82
N LYS A 176 18.57 -17.26 -19.56
CA LYS A 176 19.12 -17.70 -18.28
C LYS A 176 20.64 -17.61 -18.34
N TYR A 177 21.28 -17.44 -17.18
CA TYR A 177 22.73 -17.60 -17.07
C TYR A 177 23.15 -18.97 -17.60
N THR A 178 24.05 -18.97 -18.58
CA THR A 178 24.56 -20.19 -19.20
C THR A 178 25.80 -20.67 -18.44
N VAL A 179 25.74 -21.92 -17.97
CA VAL A 179 26.86 -22.57 -17.27
C VAL A 179 27.86 -23.08 -18.29
N THR A 180 29.11 -22.64 -18.19
CA THR A 180 30.22 -23.07 -19.06
C THR A 180 31.38 -23.65 -18.24
N ASN A 181 32.28 -24.39 -18.89
CA ASN A 181 33.44 -25.01 -18.25
C ASN A 181 34.65 -24.05 -18.11
N GLU A 182 34.42 -22.75 -18.14
CA GLU A 182 35.47 -21.74 -17.99
C GLU A 182 35.91 -21.64 -16.52
N PRO A 183 37.22 -21.78 -16.22
CA PRO A 183 37.71 -21.62 -14.85
C PRO A 183 37.33 -20.27 -14.24
N GLY A 184 36.79 -20.31 -13.01
CA GLY A 184 36.40 -19.10 -12.26
C GLY A 184 34.97 -18.61 -12.51
N ARG A 185 34.22 -19.20 -13.45
CA ARG A 185 32.79 -18.90 -13.60
C ARG A 185 31.95 -19.56 -12.53
N TRP A 186 30.86 -18.89 -12.15
CA TRP A 186 29.89 -19.46 -11.23
C TRP A 186 29.23 -20.69 -11.86
N VAL A 187 29.09 -21.73 -11.04
CA VAL A 187 28.36 -22.96 -11.37
C VAL A 187 27.32 -23.23 -10.28
N PRO A 188 26.18 -23.88 -10.60
CA PRO A 188 25.21 -24.28 -9.61
C PRO A 188 25.82 -25.17 -8.52
N THR A 189 25.40 -24.96 -7.27
CA THR A 189 25.93 -25.69 -6.11
C THR A 189 24.90 -26.66 -5.51
N PRO A 190 25.35 -27.76 -4.88
CA PRO A 190 24.44 -28.65 -4.15
C PRO A 190 23.73 -27.94 -2.98
N PRO A 191 22.62 -28.49 -2.47
CA PRO A 191 21.98 -29.73 -2.92
C PRO A 191 21.07 -29.55 -4.14
N MET A 192 20.64 -28.32 -4.45
CA MET A 192 19.59 -28.07 -5.43
C MET A 192 20.12 -27.92 -6.86
N TYR A 193 21.37 -27.47 -7.03
CA TYR A 193 21.93 -27.11 -8.34
C TYR A 193 21.00 -26.16 -9.14
N ALA A 194 20.39 -25.20 -8.43
CA ALA A 194 19.46 -24.24 -9.03
C ALA A 194 20.14 -23.35 -10.08
N SER A 195 19.36 -22.89 -11.06
CA SER A 195 19.80 -21.85 -11.99
C SER A 195 20.13 -20.54 -11.24
N ALA A 196 21.01 -19.72 -11.81
CA ALA A 196 21.30 -18.40 -11.24
C ALA A 196 20.01 -17.58 -11.11
N ALA A 197 19.81 -16.97 -9.93
CA ALA A 197 18.66 -16.12 -9.68
C ALA A 197 18.82 -14.79 -10.40
N GLU A 198 17.80 -14.40 -11.17
CA GLU A 198 17.67 -13.06 -11.76
C GLU A 198 18.94 -12.53 -12.46
N PRO A 199 19.50 -13.22 -13.48
CA PRO A 199 20.76 -12.82 -14.12
C PRO A 199 20.69 -11.43 -14.79
N HIS A 200 19.50 -10.99 -15.18
CA HIS A 200 19.24 -9.68 -15.80
C HIS A 200 18.75 -8.63 -14.79
N TRP A 201 18.94 -8.84 -13.48
CA TRP A 201 18.44 -7.87 -12.47
C TRP A 201 19.06 -6.48 -12.61
N MET A 202 20.28 -6.40 -13.14
CA MET A 202 20.96 -5.13 -13.41
C MET A 202 20.30 -4.29 -14.51
N GLU A 203 19.38 -4.86 -15.28
CA GLU A 203 18.64 -4.17 -16.34
C GLU A 203 17.32 -3.55 -15.83
N ILE A 204 16.94 -3.82 -14.58
CA ILE A 204 15.80 -3.19 -13.94
C ILE A 204 16.12 -1.71 -13.71
N ARG A 205 15.17 -0.82 -14.02
CA ARG A 205 15.33 0.62 -13.74
C ARG A 205 15.60 0.83 -12.26
N THR A 206 16.76 1.40 -11.92
CA THR A 206 17.11 1.75 -10.54
C THR A 206 16.19 2.85 -10.01
N MET A 207 16.01 2.93 -8.69
CA MET A 207 15.22 4.01 -8.08
C MET A 207 15.96 5.35 -8.11
N VAL A 208 17.27 5.31 -7.88
CA VAL A 208 18.22 6.43 -7.84
C VAL A 208 19.37 6.10 -8.77
#